data_AF-A0A7L3PPD2-F1
#
_entry.id   AF-A0A7L3PPD2-F1
#
_cell.length_a   1.000
_cell.length_b   1.000
_cell.length_c   1.000
_cell.angle_alpha   90.00
_cell.angle_beta   90.00
_cell.angle_gamma   90.00
#
_symmetry.space_group_name_H-M   'P 1'
#
loop_
_entity.id
_entity.type
_entity.pdbx_description
1 polymer ?
#
loop_
_entity_poly.entity_id
_entity_poly.type
_entity_poly.pdbx_seq_one_letter_code
_entity_poly.pdbx_strand_id
1 'polypeptide(L)'
;TPGPLNTELSCKKVRDGHPLRLWKVSTDVEAPPATVLHRVLRERHLWDEDLLQSKVVEALDKDMEVYHYVTDSMAPHPRRDCMVLRRWHTDLPRGACLLMSLSVEHDKVPVEGGVKAVVLTSQYLIEPSAMGRSRVTHICRADLR
;
A
#
# COMPACT_ATOMS: atom_id res chain seq x y z
N THR A 1 -8.68 -15.83 -15.51
CA THR A 1 -7.53 -16.40 -14.77
C THR A 1 -7.89 -16.40 -13.29
N PRO A 2 -7.79 -17.52 -12.57
CA PRO A 2 -7.93 -17.42 -11.12
C PRO A 2 -6.76 -16.55 -10.65
N GLY A 3 -7.04 -15.58 -9.77
CA GLY A 3 -5.99 -14.81 -9.13
C GLY A 3 -5.06 -15.72 -8.31
N PRO A 4 -4.04 -15.16 -7.65
CA PRO A 4 -3.21 -15.92 -6.71
C PRO A 4 -4.09 -16.75 -5.75
N LEU A 5 -3.67 -17.99 -5.50
CA LEU A 5 -4.38 -18.93 -4.62
C LEU A 5 -4.67 -18.27 -3.26
N ASN A 6 -5.83 -18.56 -2.68
CA ASN A 6 -6.25 -18.03 -1.38
C ASN A 6 -6.32 -16.50 -1.30
N THR A 7 -6.74 -15.85 -2.40
CA THR A 7 -6.95 -14.40 -2.46
C THR A 7 -8.38 -14.08 -2.90
N GLU A 8 -9.06 -13.24 -2.13
CA GLU A 8 -10.38 -12.71 -2.46
C GLU A 8 -10.24 -11.33 -3.11
N LEU A 9 -10.73 -11.18 -4.34
CA LEU A 9 -10.67 -9.92 -5.10
C LEU A 9 -12.08 -9.40 -5.37
N SER A 10 -12.31 -8.12 -5.08
CA SER A 10 -13.54 -7.42 -5.44
C SER A 10 -13.26 -5.99 -5.91
N CYS A 11 -14.16 -5.44 -6.72
CA CYS A 11 -14.05 -4.06 -7.18
C CYS A 11 -15.39 -3.33 -7.08
N LYS A 12 -15.33 -2.02 -6.87
CA LYS A 12 -16.49 -1.14 -6.80
C LYS A 12 -16.28 0.09 -7.68
N LYS A 13 -17.28 0.42 -8.50
CA LYS A 13 -17.35 1.73 -9.18
C LYS A 13 -17.76 2.79 -8.17
N VAL A 14 -16.92 3.81 -8.01
CA VAL A 14 -17.23 4.97 -7.15
C VAL A 14 -18.02 5.99 -7.99
N ARG A 15 -19.03 6.63 -7.39
CA ARG A 15 -19.88 7.62 -8.05
C ARG A 15 -19.33 9.04 -7.85
N ASP A 16 -18.06 9.24 -8.16
CA ASP A 16 -17.33 10.50 -7.96
C ASP A 16 -16.85 11.14 -9.28
N GLY A 17 -17.33 10.64 -10.41
CA GLY A 17 -16.95 11.13 -11.74
C GLY A 17 -15.61 10.58 -12.27
N HIS A 18 -14.79 9.95 -11.42
CA HIS A 18 -13.50 9.40 -11.85
C HIS A 18 -13.66 7.96 -12.38
N PRO A 19 -13.08 7.62 -13.55
CA PRO A 19 -13.26 6.30 -14.17
C PRO A 19 -12.63 5.13 -13.41
N LEU A 20 -11.70 5.41 -12.47
CA LEU A 20 -10.98 4.38 -11.73
C LEU A 20 -11.91 3.65 -10.75
N ARG A 21 -11.74 2.34 -10.63
CA ARG A 21 -12.47 1.52 -9.65
C ARG A 21 -11.69 1.45 -8.34
N LEU A 22 -12.43 1.36 -7.24
CA LEU A 22 -11.87 0.97 -5.94
C LEU A 22 -11.72 -0.55 -5.92
N TRP A 23 -10.54 -1.02 -5.57
CA TRP A 23 -10.24 -2.45 -5.45
C TRP A 23 -10.12 -2.83 -3.99
N LYS A 24 -10.58 -4.03 -3.65
CA LYS A 24 -10.37 -4.67 -2.36
C LYS A 24 -9.80 -6.06 -2.60
N VAL A 25 -8.68 -6.34 -1.95
CA VAL A 25 -8.02 -7.64 -1.93
C VAL A 25 -7.97 -8.13 -0.49
N SER A 26 -8.29 -9.39 -0.22
CA SER A 26 -8.14 -9.99 1.10
C SER A 26 -7.41 -11.33 1.02
N THR A 27 -6.54 -11.59 2.00
CA THR A 27 -5.79 -12.86 2.13
C THR A 27 -5.41 -13.13 3.58
N ASP A 28 -5.09 -14.38 3.93
CA ASP A 28 -4.70 -14.81 5.27
C ASP A 28 -3.19 -15.04 5.37
N VAL A 29 -2.54 -14.34 6.29
CA VAL A 29 -1.08 -14.39 6.50
C VAL A 29 -0.76 -15.05 7.85
N GLU A 30 0.25 -15.91 7.87
CA GLU A 30 0.69 -16.64 9.06
C GLU A 30 1.61 -15.79 9.95
N ALA A 31 1.09 -14.66 10.44
CA ALA A 31 1.78 -13.81 11.40
C ALA A 31 0.77 -12.93 12.16
N PRO A 32 1.11 -12.46 13.38
CA PRO A 32 0.30 -11.49 14.12
C PRO A 32 0.19 -10.12 13.41
N PRO A 33 -0.85 -9.31 13.68
CA PRO A 33 -1.08 -8.07 12.93
C PRO A 33 0.07 -7.07 12.95
N ALA A 34 0.73 -6.90 14.10
CA ALA A 34 1.86 -6.00 14.23
C ALA A 34 3.06 -6.42 13.37
N THR A 35 3.34 -7.73 13.28
CA THR A 35 4.39 -8.27 12.43
C THR A 35 4.08 -8.06 10.95
N VAL A 36 2.82 -8.27 10.54
CA VAL A 36 2.39 -8.01 9.16
C VAL A 36 2.47 -6.51 8.84
N LEU A 37 2.05 -5.64 9.74
CA LEU A 37 2.15 -4.19 9.57
C LEU A 37 3.61 -3.78 9.37
N HIS A 38 4.53 -4.30 10.20
CA HIS A 38 5.96 -4.05 10.06
C HIS A 38 6.50 -4.52 8.70
N ARG A 39 6.11 -5.73 8.26
CA ARG A 39 6.46 -6.30 6.95
C ARG A 39 6.05 -5.38 5.81
N VAL A 40 4.84 -4.80 5.87
CA VAL A 40 4.33 -3.88 4.84
C VAL A 40 5.02 -2.51 4.90
N LEU A 41 5.28 -1.98 6.10
CA LEU A 41 5.86 -0.64 6.28
C LEU A 41 7.35 -0.55 5.94
N ARG A 42 8.13 -1.54 6.39
CA ARG A 42 9.60 -1.46 6.47
C ARG A 42 10.31 -2.48 5.59
N GLU A 43 9.63 -3.55 5.22
CA GLU A 43 10.24 -4.71 4.57
C GLU A 43 9.63 -4.99 3.19
N ARG A 44 9.21 -3.93 2.47
CA ARG A 44 8.62 -4.06 1.14
C ARG A 44 9.51 -4.79 0.14
N HIS A 45 10.83 -4.59 0.24
CA HIS A 45 11.83 -5.29 -0.56
C HIS A 45 11.82 -6.83 -0.40
N LEU A 46 11.18 -7.39 0.64
CA LEU A 46 11.05 -8.83 0.83
C LEU A 46 9.90 -9.46 0.02
N TRP A 47 8.96 -8.66 -0.49
CA TRP A 47 7.73 -9.18 -1.11
C TRP A 47 7.30 -8.45 -2.38
N ASP A 48 7.96 -7.34 -2.74
CA ASP A 48 7.71 -6.59 -3.97
C ASP A 48 8.96 -6.66 -4.86
N GLU A 49 8.95 -7.56 -5.83
CA GLU A 49 10.05 -7.77 -6.78
C GLU A 49 10.25 -6.56 -7.72
N ASP A 50 9.20 -5.76 -7.92
CA ASP A 50 9.25 -4.56 -8.75
C ASP A 50 9.77 -3.35 -7.97
N LEU A 51 9.99 -3.43 -6.66
CA LEU A 51 10.48 -2.31 -5.86
C LEU A 51 11.96 -2.00 -6.19
N LEU A 52 12.19 -0.91 -6.92
CA LEU A 52 13.54 -0.47 -7.30
C LEU A 52 14.22 0.35 -6.20
N GLN A 53 13.47 1.25 -5.58
CA GLN A 53 13.97 2.09 -4.50
C GLN A 53 12.85 2.49 -3.54
N SER A 54 13.20 2.71 -2.28
CA SER A 54 12.30 3.33 -1.33
C SER A 54 13.02 4.01 -0.17
N LYS A 55 12.44 5.10 0.35
CA LYS A 55 13.00 5.85 1.47
C LYS A 55 11.91 6.62 2.23
N VAL A 56 12.11 6.78 3.53
CA VAL A 56 11.36 7.76 4.32
C VAL A 56 11.95 9.13 4.01
N VAL A 57 11.14 10.01 3.44
CA VAL A 57 11.55 11.37 3.07
C VAL A 57 11.49 12.29 4.29
N GLU A 58 10.44 12.15 5.08
CA GLU A 58 10.23 12.97 6.27
C GLU A 58 9.38 12.21 7.30
N ALA A 59 9.86 12.12 8.55
CA ALA A 59 9.07 11.61 9.66
C ALA A 59 8.30 12.76 10.31
N LEU A 60 6.97 12.72 10.24
CA LEU A 60 6.09 13.80 10.70
C LEU A 60 5.62 13.58 12.15
N ASP A 61 5.45 12.32 12.55
CA ASP A 61 5.11 11.88 13.89
C ASP A 61 5.65 10.45 14.10
N LYS A 62 5.47 9.88 15.30
CA LYS A 62 5.81 8.48 15.61
C LYS A 62 5.12 7.46 14.69
N ASP A 63 3.96 7.82 14.14
CA ASP A 63 3.09 6.94 13.37
C ASP A 63 2.72 7.50 11.99
N MET A 64 3.40 8.55 11.55
CA MET A 64 3.07 9.30 10.34
C MET A 64 4.34 9.80 9.64
N GLU A 65 4.45 9.56 8.34
CA GLU A 65 5.62 9.96 7.57
C GLU A 65 5.29 10.16 6.08
N VAL A 66 6.14 10.92 5.40
CA VAL A 66 6.19 11.00 3.94
C VAL A 66 7.18 9.95 3.45
N TYR A 67 6.71 9.09 2.55
CA TYR A 67 7.46 7.96 2.00
C TYR A 67 7.48 8.02 0.49
N HIS A 68 8.68 7.87 -0.07
CA HIS A 68 8.92 7.82 -1.50
C HIS A 68 9.31 6.41 -1.89
N TYR A 69 8.73 5.92 -2.98
CA TYR A 69 9.14 4.66 -3.59
C TYR A 69 8.98 4.70 -5.10
N VAL A 70 9.82 3.92 -5.79
CA VAL A 70 9.73 3.71 -7.23
C VAL A 70 9.62 2.23 -7.50
N THR A 71 8.65 1.86 -8.33
CA THR A 71 8.48 0.49 -8.83
C THR A 71 8.77 0.41 -10.31
N ASP A 72 9.29 -0.73 -10.75
CA ASP A 72 9.40 -1.06 -12.16
C ASP A 72 8.01 -1.29 -12.78
N SER A 73 7.98 -1.48 -14.10
CA SER A 73 6.77 -1.85 -14.81
C SER A 73 7.11 -2.78 -15.96
N MET A 74 6.18 -3.68 -16.28
CA MET A 74 6.34 -4.58 -17.43
C MET A 74 6.65 -3.81 -18.70
N ALA A 75 7.71 -4.21 -19.40
CA ALA A 75 8.15 -3.55 -20.63
C ALA A 75 7.00 -3.45 -21.66
N PRO A 76 6.90 -2.34 -22.43
CA PRO A 76 7.81 -1.18 -22.47
C PRO A 76 7.38 -0.03 -21.54
N HIS A 77 6.56 -0.29 -20.51
CA HIS A 77 6.00 0.79 -19.70
C HIS A 77 7.07 1.48 -18.83
N PRO A 78 6.96 2.80 -18.63
CA PRO A 78 7.86 3.50 -17.73
C PRO A 78 7.60 3.11 -16.28
N ARG A 79 8.64 3.28 -15.45
CA ARG A 79 8.60 3.14 -13.99
C ARG A 79 7.57 4.07 -13.36
N ARG A 80 7.10 3.70 -12.17
CA ARG A 80 6.14 4.51 -11.38
C ARG A 80 6.83 5.13 -10.19
N ASP A 81 6.80 6.46 -10.14
CA ASP A 81 7.26 7.23 -8.98
C ASP A 81 6.07 7.59 -8.10
N CYS A 82 6.14 7.20 -6.83
CA CYS A 82 5.09 7.45 -5.85
C CYS A 82 5.65 8.21 -4.65
N MET A 83 5.06 9.38 -4.39
CA MET A 83 5.21 10.12 -3.14
C MET A 83 3.93 10.00 -2.33
N VAL A 84 3.99 9.38 -1.16
CA VAL A 84 2.80 9.15 -0.31
C VAL A 84 3.01 9.65 1.11
N LEU A 85 1.99 10.29 1.64
CA LEU A 85 1.81 10.43 3.08
C LEU A 85 1.23 9.12 3.58
N ARG A 86 1.87 8.50 4.57
CA ARG A 86 1.37 7.27 5.19
C ARG A 86 1.28 7.41 6.70
N ARG A 87 0.18 6.90 7.26
CA ARG A 87 -0.10 6.87 8.69
C ARG A 87 -0.55 5.48 9.11
N TRP A 88 -0.06 4.99 10.23
CA TRP A 88 -0.46 3.70 10.77
C TRP A 88 -0.96 3.79 12.21
N HIS A 89 -1.75 2.80 12.61
CA HIS A 89 -2.22 2.62 13.97
C HIS A 89 -2.09 1.14 14.33
N THR A 90 -1.55 0.87 15.51
CA THR A 90 -1.53 -0.45 16.14
C THR A 90 -2.58 -0.53 17.24
N ASP A 91 -2.85 -1.73 17.74
CA ASP A 91 -3.68 -1.96 18.93
C ASP A 91 -5.10 -1.38 18.83
N LEU A 92 -5.66 -1.38 17.62
CA LEU A 92 -7.05 -1.03 17.38
C LEU A 92 -8.00 -2.04 18.05
N PRO A 93 -9.31 -1.74 18.17
CA PRO A 93 -10.28 -2.68 18.72
C PRO A 93 -10.13 -4.08 18.12
N ARG A 94 -10.16 -5.10 18.97
CA ARG A 94 -9.91 -6.51 18.62
C ARG A 94 -8.47 -6.80 18.19
N GLY A 95 -7.49 -5.95 18.52
CA GLY A 95 -6.06 -6.18 18.24
C GLY A 95 -5.65 -5.96 16.79
N ALA A 96 -6.45 -5.19 16.03
CA ALA A 96 -6.18 -4.93 14.62
C ALA A 96 -5.09 -3.86 14.42
N CYS A 97 -4.54 -3.81 13.21
CA CYS A 97 -3.65 -2.76 12.74
C CYS A 97 -4.21 -2.13 11.47
N LEU A 98 -3.95 -0.84 11.27
CA LEU A 98 -4.35 -0.08 10.09
C LEU A 98 -3.16 0.70 9.55
N LEU A 99 -2.97 0.67 8.23
CA LEU A 99 -2.07 1.57 7.51
C LEU A 99 -2.86 2.26 6.41
N MET A 100 -2.84 3.59 6.39
CA MET A 100 -3.46 4.40 5.35
C MET A 100 -2.40 5.22 4.64
N SER A 101 -2.52 5.29 3.31
CA SER A 101 -1.62 6.07 2.46
C SER A 101 -2.39 6.81 1.37
N LEU A 102 -1.93 8.01 1.04
CA LEU A 102 -2.43 8.83 -0.07
C LEU A 102 -1.27 9.64 -0.68
N SER A 103 -1.37 9.94 -1.97
CA SER A 103 -0.34 10.71 -2.65
C SER A 103 -0.29 12.17 -2.20
N VAL A 104 0.92 12.68 -2.02
CA VAL A 104 1.19 14.08 -1.67
C VAL A 104 2.25 14.65 -2.60
N GLU A 105 2.28 15.98 -2.69
CA GLU A 105 3.39 16.70 -3.32
C GLU A 105 4.42 17.06 -2.26
N HIS A 106 5.70 16.98 -2.61
CA HIS A 106 6.78 17.24 -1.66
C HIS A 106 8.03 17.76 -2.37
N ASP A 107 8.42 19.00 -2.08
CA ASP A 107 9.41 19.75 -2.85
C ASP A 107 10.85 19.20 -2.76
N LYS A 108 11.15 18.39 -1.74
CA LYS A 108 12.52 17.90 -1.48
C LYS A 108 12.98 16.76 -2.40
N VAL A 109 12.07 16.13 -3.15
CA VAL A 109 12.43 14.99 -4.01
C VAL A 109 11.92 15.27 -5.43
N PRO A 110 12.81 15.66 -6.36
CA PRO A 110 12.44 15.74 -7.76
C PRO A 110 12.07 14.35 -8.29
N VAL A 111 11.13 14.30 -9.25
CA VAL A 111 10.75 13.06 -9.93
C VAL A 111 11.93 12.60 -10.78
N GLU A 112 12.68 11.61 -10.29
CA GLU A 112 13.83 11.05 -11.00
C GLU A 112 13.38 10.00 -12.02
N GLY A 113 12.85 10.49 -13.14
CA GLY A 113 12.44 9.66 -14.28
C GLY A 113 11.18 8.82 -14.03
N GLY A 114 10.58 8.33 -15.12
CA GLY A 114 9.31 7.60 -15.06
C GLY A 114 8.08 8.51 -14.97
N VAL A 115 6.97 7.93 -14.52
CA VAL A 115 5.66 8.57 -14.46
C VAL A 115 5.22 8.70 -13.01
N LYS A 116 4.78 9.90 -12.60
CA LYS A 116 4.24 10.17 -11.26
C LYS A 116 2.88 9.48 -11.12
N ALA A 117 2.83 8.41 -10.34
CA ALA A 117 1.59 7.74 -10.01
C ALA A 117 0.88 8.44 -8.85
N VAL A 118 -0.46 8.46 -8.91
CA VAL A 118 -1.31 9.12 -7.91
C VAL A 118 -2.10 8.05 -7.14
N VAL A 119 -1.69 7.80 -5.90
CA VAL A 119 -2.41 6.95 -4.95
C VAL A 119 -3.54 7.77 -4.34
N LEU A 120 -4.75 7.65 -4.89
CA LEU A 120 -5.95 8.30 -4.35
C LEU A 120 -6.29 7.77 -2.96
N THR A 121 -6.16 6.46 -2.76
CA THR A 121 -6.24 5.83 -1.44
C THR A 121 -5.55 4.47 -1.47
N SER A 122 -4.90 4.11 -0.37
CA SER A 122 -4.38 2.78 -0.11
C SER A 122 -4.51 2.50 1.38
N GLN A 123 -5.27 1.48 1.75
CA GLN A 123 -5.56 1.16 3.15
C GLN A 123 -5.34 -0.33 3.39
N TYR A 124 -4.45 -0.68 4.31
CA TYR A 124 -4.27 -2.05 4.79
C TYR A 124 -4.94 -2.16 6.16
N LEU A 125 -6.02 -2.94 6.22
CA LEU A 125 -6.63 -3.39 7.47
C LEU A 125 -6.12 -4.79 7.77
N ILE A 126 -5.53 -4.99 8.94
CA ILE A 126 -4.92 -6.24 9.36
C ILE A 126 -5.60 -6.68 10.66
N GLU A 127 -6.46 -7.69 10.57
CA GLU A 127 -7.23 -8.19 11.72
C GLU A 127 -6.66 -9.52 12.20
N PRO A 128 -6.61 -9.80 13.51
CA PRO A 128 -6.30 -11.14 13.98
C PRO A 128 -7.29 -12.17 13.43
N SER A 129 -6.75 -13.33 13.07
CA SER A 129 -7.49 -14.52 12.66
C SER A 129 -7.08 -15.70 13.56
N ALA A 130 -7.68 -16.86 13.34
CA ALA A 130 -7.41 -18.05 14.14
C ALA A 130 -5.91 -18.44 14.13
N MET A 131 -5.45 -19.08 15.21
CA MET A 131 -4.11 -19.68 15.30
C MET A 131 -2.94 -18.71 15.07
N GLY A 132 -3.06 -17.45 15.51
CA GLY A 132 -1.99 -16.46 15.38
C GLY A 132 -1.78 -15.93 13.95
N ARG A 133 -2.72 -16.20 13.04
CA ARG A 133 -2.77 -15.64 11.69
C ARG A 133 -3.38 -14.25 11.70
N SER A 134 -3.26 -13.54 10.59
CA SER A 134 -3.95 -12.29 10.34
C SER A 134 -4.67 -12.31 9.00
N ARG A 135 -5.90 -11.79 8.98
CA ARG A 135 -6.62 -11.47 7.76
C ARG A 135 -6.16 -10.09 7.30
N VAL A 136 -5.48 -10.02 6.17
CA VAL A 136 -5.01 -8.78 5.55
C VAL A 136 -6.01 -8.37 4.49
N THR A 137 -6.50 -7.14 4.57
CA THR A 137 -7.37 -6.54 3.56
C THR A 137 -6.74 -5.25 3.05
N HIS A 138 -6.39 -5.22 1.75
CA HIS A 138 -5.91 -4.02 1.07
C HIS A 138 -7.03 -3.42 0.24
N ILE A 139 -7.38 -2.16 0.52
CA ILE A 139 -8.33 -1.38 -0.27
C ILE A 139 -7.56 -0.25 -0.94
N CYS A 140 -7.55 -0.23 -2.27
CA CYS A 140 -6.74 0.73 -3.00
C CYS A 140 -7.41 1.27 -4.26
N ARG A 141 -6.97 2.47 -4.63
CA ARG A 141 -7.29 3.13 -5.89
C ARG A 141 -6.11 4.04 -6.24
N ALA A 142 -5.50 3.78 -7.37
CA ALA A 142 -4.36 4.55 -7.86
C ALA A 142 -4.50 4.82 -9.35
N ASP A 143 -4.09 6.02 -9.77
CA ASP A 143 -3.83 6.35 -11.16
C ASP A 143 -2.35 6.12 -11.46
N LEU A 144 -2.07 5.35 -12.51
CA LEU A 144 -0.71 4.98 -12.94
C LEU A 144 -0.33 5.63 -14.27
N ARG A 145 -1.15 6.55 -14.79
CA ARG A 145 -0.97 7.18 -16.10
C ARG A 145 0.04 8.31 -16.11
#